data_AF-A0A6N8R7P5-F1
#
_entry.id   AF-A0A6N8R7P5-F1
#
_cell.length_a   1.000
_cell.length_b   1.000
_cell.length_c   1.000
_cell.angle_alpha   90.00
_cell.angle_beta   90.00
_cell.angle_gamma   90.00
#
_symmetry.space_group_name_H-M   'P 1'
#
loop_
_entity.id
_entity.type
_entity.pdbx_description
1 polymer ?
#
loop_
_entity_poly.entity_id
_entity_poly.type
_entity_poly.pdbx_seq_one_letter_code
_entity_poly.pdbx_strand_id
1 'polypeptide(L)'
;MKKIPCVMMRGGTSRGAFLLAEHLPEDQTQRDKILMAIMGSGNDLEIDGIGGGNPLTSKVAIISRSSDPRADVDYLFAQVIVHEQRVDTTPNCGNMLSGVGAFAIENGLIAATSPVTRVRIRNVNTGTFIEADVQTPNGVVEYEGSARIDGVPGTAAPVVLTFLNAAGTKTGKVFPTDNQIDYFDDVPVTCIDMAMPVVIIPAEYLGKTGYELPAE
;
A
#
# COMPACT_ATOMS: atom_id res chain seq x y z
N MET A 1 -0.99 -2.40 -25.67
CA MET A 1 -1.93 -3.24 -24.90
C MET A 1 -3.32 -2.59 -24.98
N LYS A 2 -4.41 -3.35 -25.21
CA LYS A 2 -5.78 -2.78 -25.37
C LYS A 2 -6.79 -3.30 -24.34
N LYS A 3 -6.45 -4.36 -23.61
CA LYS A 3 -7.18 -4.89 -22.45
C LYS A 3 -6.17 -5.57 -21.54
N ILE A 4 -6.45 -5.63 -20.23
CA ILE A 4 -5.57 -6.22 -19.21
C ILE A 4 -6.45 -6.85 -18.11
N PRO A 5 -6.15 -8.07 -17.61
CA PRO A 5 -6.83 -8.61 -16.44
C PRO A 5 -6.56 -7.75 -15.20
N CYS A 6 -7.60 -7.47 -14.43
CA CYS A 6 -7.53 -6.58 -13.28
C CYS A 6 -8.56 -6.98 -12.23
N VAL A 7 -8.19 -6.89 -10.95
CA VAL A 7 -9.11 -6.98 -9.82
C VAL A 7 -9.14 -5.62 -9.13
N MET A 8 -10.32 -5.13 -8.76
CA MET A 8 -10.44 -3.96 -7.90
C MET A 8 -10.73 -4.44 -6.48
N MET A 9 -9.94 -3.97 -5.51
CA MET A 9 -10.16 -4.31 -4.09
C MET A 9 -10.14 -3.06 -3.23
N ARG A 10 -10.88 -3.12 -2.12
CA ARG A 10 -10.64 -2.25 -0.96
C ARG A 10 -9.53 -2.88 -0.12
N GLY A 11 -8.43 -2.16 0.08
CA GLY A 11 -7.37 -2.52 1.02
C GLY A 11 -7.38 -1.53 2.18
N GLY A 12 -7.75 -1.97 3.39
CA GLY A 12 -7.93 -1.07 4.54
C GLY A 12 -8.92 0.05 4.22
N THR A 13 -8.51 1.30 4.39
CA THR A 13 -9.29 2.51 4.03
C THR A 13 -8.98 3.06 2.63
N SER A 14 -8.29 2.29 1.78
CA SER A 14 -7.99 2.64 0.39
C SER A 14 -8.66 1.69 -0.61
N ARG A 15 -8.71 2.08 -1.88
CA ARG A 15 -9.20 1.25 -2.99
C ARG A 15 -8.26 1.37 -4.18
N GLY A 16 -8.09 0.29 -4.94
CA GLY A 16 -7.24 0.34 -6.12
C GLY A 16 -7.25 -0.93 -6.98
N ALA A 17 -6.49 -0.86 -8.05
CA ALA A 17 -6.26 -1.97 -8.97
C ALA A 17 -5.22 -2.94 -8.41
N PHE A 18 -5.51 -4.23 -8.47
CA PHE A 18 -4.60 -5.32 -8.16
C PHE A 18 -4.31 -6.06 -9.48
N LEU A 19 -3.03 -6.06 -9.86
CA LEU A 19 -2.55 -6.56 -11.15
C LEU A 19 -1.45 -7.60 -10.93
N LEU A 20 -1.47 -8.67 -11.71
CA LEU A 20 -0.32 -9.56 -11.81
C LEU A 20 0.78 -8.90 -12.64
N ALA A 21 2.03 -8.97 -12.17
CA ALA A 21 3.18 -8.39 -12.88
C ALA A 21 3.34 -8.96 -14.31
N GLU A 22 2.96 -10.22 -14.53
CA GLU A 22 3.03 -10.88 -15.85
C GLU A 22 2.16 -10.22 -16.93
N HIS A 23 1.15 -9.45 -16.51
CA HIS A 23 0.27 -8.72 -17.42
C HIS A 23 0.79 -7.32 -17.77
N LEU A 24 1.90 -6.89 -17.17
CA LEU A 24 2.48 -5.57 -17.38
C LEU A 24 3.83 -5.69 -18.14
N PRO A 25 4.19 -4.69 -18.95
CA PRO A 25 5.51 -4.67 -19.58
C PRO A 25 6.61 -4.44 -18.55
N GLU A 26 7.80 -4.98 -18.80
CA GLU A 26 8.99 -4.74 -17.99
C GLU A 26 9.49 -3.29 -18.10
N ASP A 27 9.27 -2.64 -19.25
CA ASP A 27 9.64 -1.23 -19.44
C ASP A 27 8.79 -0.32 -18.54
N GLN A 28 9.46 0.39 -17.62
CA GLN A 28 8.81 1.25 -16.63
C GLN A 28 7.94 2.33 -17.29
N THR A 29 8.41 2.94 -18.38
CA THR A 29 7.67 4.03 -19.05
C THR A 29 6.37 3.50 -19.68
N GLN A 30 6.41 2.34 -20.32
CA GLN A 30 5.21 1.69 -20.87
C GLN A 30 4.28 1.19 -19.77
N ARG A 31 4.83 0.65 -18.67
CA ARG A 31 4.06 0.23 -17.50
C ARG A 31 3.29 1.42 -16.93
N ASP A 32 3.97 2.54 -16.67
CA ASP A 32 3.36 3.72 -16.06
C ASP A 32 2.27 4.30 -16.97
N LYS A 33 2.48 4.32 -18.29
CA LYS A 33 1.43 4.67 -19.27
C LYS A 33 0.20 3.78 -19.16
N ILE A 34 0.37 2.48 -18.97
CA ILE A 34 -0.73 1.54 -18.76
C ILE A 34 -1.43 1.81 -17.42
N LEU A 35 -0.69 2.03 -16.33
CA LEU A 35 -1.28 2.33 -15.02
C LEU A 35 -2.11 3.61 -15.06
N MET A 36 -1.59 4.67 -15.67
CA MET A 36 -2.32 5.93 -15.85
C MET A 36 -3.59 5.74 -16.68
N ALA A 37 -3.53 4.95 -17.75
CA ALA A 37 -4.69 4.64 -18.58
C ALA A 37 -5.73 3.77 -17.86
N ILE A 38 -5.31 2.81 -17.03
CA ILE A 38 -6.22 2.01 -16.19
C ILE A 38 -6.97 2.93 -15.23
N MET A 39 -6.25 3.82 -14.55
CA MET A 39 -6.83 4.64 -13.49
C MET A 39 -7.57 5.87 -14.02
N GLY A 40 -7.29 6.37 -15.22
CA GLY A 40 -7.91 7.60 -15.74
C GLY A 40 -7.18 8.88 -15.33
N SER A 41 -5.88 8.77 -15.05
CA SER A 41 -5.01 9.85 -14.56
C SER A 41 -4.94 11.05 -15.51
N GLY A 42 -4.89 12.26 -14.94
CA GLY A 42 -4.92 13.54 -15.66
C GLY A 42 -6.31 14.18 -15.73
N ASN A 43 -7.27 13.71 -14.93
CA ASN A 43 -8.61 14.24 -14.82
C ASN A 43 -9.07 14.19 -13.37
N ASP A 44 -9.66 15.28 -12.86
CA ASP A 44 -10.07 15.40 -11.44
C ASP A 44 -11.06 14.33 -10.98
N LEU A 45 -11.85 13.78 -11.91
CA LEU A 45 -12.82 12.71 -11.64
C LEU A 45 -12.32 11.34 -12.07
N GLU A 46 -11.17 11.26 -12.74
CA GLU A 46 -10.66 10.06 -13.40
C GLU A 46 -11.68 9.40 -14.34
N ILE A 47 -12.48 10.23 -15.04
CA ILE A 47 -13.72 9.82 -15.74
C ILE A 47 -13.52 8.76 -16.85
N ASP A 48 -12.32 8.67 -17.42
CA ASP A 48 -11.97 7.73 -18.50
C ASP A 48 -11.15 6.53 -17.99
N GLY A 49 -11.29 6.21 -16.69
CA GLY A 49 -10.64 5.07 -16.06
C GLY A 49 -11.41 4.54 -14.85
N ILE A 50 -10.78 3.66 -14.07
CA ILE A 50 -11.40 3.03 -12.90
C ILE A 50 -11.08 3.73 -11.57
N GLY A 51 -10.29 4.79 -11.63
CA GLY A 51 -9.98 5.65 -10.50
C GLY A 51 -11.24 6.32 -9.94
N GLY A 52 -11.09 6.95 -8.78
CA GLY A 52 -12.22 7.57 -8.07
C GLY A 52 -12.11 9.08 -7.93
N GLY A 53 -11.15 9.73 -8.60
CA GLY A 53 -10.89 11.16 -8.47
C GLY A 53 -10.31 11.55 -7.10
N ASN A 54 -9.80 10.58 -6.33
CA ASN A 54 -9.24 10.79 -5.00
C ASN A 54 -7.98 9.95 -4.81
N PRO A 55 -6.91 10.49 -4.16
CA PRO A 55 -5.68 9.73 -3.91
C PRO A 55 -5.86 8.41 -3.16
N LEU A 56 -6.90 8.29 -2.32
CA LEU A 56 -7.24 7.05 -1.60
C LEU A 56 -7.84 5.98 -2.51
N THR A 57 -8.38 6.37 -3.66
CA THR A 57 -9.02 5.48 -4.65
C THR A 57 -8.26 5.41 -5.99
N SER A 58 -7.09 6.05 -6.09
CA SER A 58 -6.21 6.02 -7.26
C SER A 58 -4.88 5.34 -6.93
N LYS A 59 -4.96 4.04 -6.61
CA LYS A 59 -3.83 3.24 -6.15
C LYS A 59 -3.72 1.96 -6.96
N VAL A 60 -2.49 1.45 -7.09
CA VAL A 60 -2.21 0.17 -7.75
C VAL A 60 -1.31 -0.70 -6.89
N ALA A 61 -1.65 -1.98 -6.81
CA ALA A 61 -0.81 -3.05 -6.29
C ALA A 61 -0.43 -3.99 -7.44
N ILE A 62 0.87 -4.12 -7.70
CA ILE A 62 1.41 -5.07 -8.68
C ILE A 62 2.01 -6.23 -7.91
N ILE A 63 1.57 -7.45 -8.19
CA ILE A 63 1.86 -8.63 -7.40
C ILE A 63 2.45 -9.72 -8.29
N SER A 64 3.46 -10.42 -7.78
CA SER A 64 4.05 -11.60 -8.41
C SER A 64 4.50 -12.60 -7.35
N ARG A 65 4.85 -13.83 -7.76
CA ARG A 65 5.65 -14.70 -6.88
C ARG A 65 6.98 -14.02 -6.59
N SER A 66 7.48 -14.17 -5.36
CA SER A 66 8.77 -13.57 -5.00
C SER A 66 9.92 -14.40 -5.56
N SER A 67 10.99 -13.71 -5.93
CA SER A 67 12.29 -14.32 -6.21
C SER A 67 13.19 -14.37 -4.96
N ASP A 68 12.81 -13.69 -3.88
CA ASP A 68 13.53 -13.72 -2.61
C ASP A 68 13.08 -14.95 -1.80
N PRO A 69 13.99 -15.83 -1.37
CA PRO A 69 13.63 -17.06 -0.66
C PRO A 69 12.97 -16.84 0.71
N ARG A 70 12.93 -15.59 1.19
CA ARG A 70 12.29 -15.21 2.45
C ARG A 70 10.83 -14.77 2.29
N ALA A 71 10.34 -14.60 1.06
CA ALA A 71 8.96 -14.18 0.77
C ALA A 71 8.25 -15.15 -0.18
N ASP A 72 6.92 -15.19 -0.08
CA ASP A 72 6.07 -15.95 -1.00
C ASP A 72 5.73 -15.10 -2.23
N VAL A 73 5.42 -13.82 -2.02
CA VAL A 73 5.04 -12.87 -3.07
C VAL A 73 5.79 -11.54 -2.95
N ASP A 74 6.06 -10.94 -4.10
CA ASP A 74 6.54 -9.57 -4.22
C ASP A 74 5.33 -8.64 -4.43
N TYR A 75 5.35 -7.49 -3.75
CA TYR A 75 4.34 -6.44 -3.81
C TYR A 75 5.00 -5.11 -4.18
N LEU A 76 4.65 -4.56 -5.33
CA LEU A 76 5.04 -3.22 -5.75
C LEU A 76 3.82 -2.29 -5.71
N PHE A 77 3.90 -1.28 -4.85
CA PHE A 77 2.92 -0.20 -4.77
C PHE A 77 3.19 0.86 -5.84
N ALA A 78 2.12 1.41 -6.40
CA ALA A 78 2.17 2.63 -7.19
C ALA A 78 1.00 3.55 -6.83
N GLN A 79 1.31 4.79 -6.47
CA GLN A 79 0.35 5.88 -6.41
C GLN A 79 0.18 6.44 -7.82
N VAL A 80 -1.03 6.43 -8.35
CA VAL A 80 -1.33 7.13 -9.60
C VAL A 80 -1.88 8.52 -9.22
N ILE A 81 -1.36 9.56 -9.86
CA ILE A 81 -1.75 10.93 -9.52
C ILE A 81 -3.03 11.28 -10.29
N VAL A 82 -3.97 11.92 -9.59
CA VAL A 82 -5.30 12.23 -10.14
C VAL A 82 -5.22 13.37 -11.17
N HIS A 83 -4.73 14.53 -10.76
CA HIS A 83 -4.79 15.77 -11.55
C HIS A 83 -3.69 15.90 -12.62
N GLU A 84 -2.69 15.02 -12.63
CA GLU A 84 -1.61 15.03 -13.61
C GLU A 84 -1.20 13.60 -13.98
N GLN A 85 -0.71 13.42 -15.20
CA GLN A 85 -0.26 12.11 -15.71
C GLN A 85 1.09 11.71 -15.12
N ARG A 86 1.07 11.23 -13.87
CA ARG A 86 2.25 10.74 -13.16
C ARG A 86 1.95 9.51 -12.32
N VAL A 87 2.96 8.64 -12.20
CA VAL A 87 2.99 7.51 -11.27
C VAL A 87 4.13 7.73 -10.28
N ASP A 88 3.86 7.54 -8.99
CA ASP A 88 4.86 7.54 -7.93
C ASP A 88 4.97 6.14 -7.30
N THR A 89 6.18 5.60 -7.28
CA THR A 89 6.49 4.28 -6.68
C THR A 89 7.44 4.40 -5.49
N THR A 90 7.60 5.60 -4.94
CA THR A 90 8.45 5.85 -3.78
C THR A 90 7.90 5.27 -2.48
N PRO A 91 6.61 5.50 -2.12
CA PRO A 91 6.11 5.05 -0.83
C PRO A 91 5.73 3.56 -0.80
N ASN A 92 5.63 3.01 0.40
CA ASN A 92 4.80 1.84 0.68
C ASN A 92 3.37 2.29 1.04
N CYS A 93 2.36 1.46 0.80
CA CYS A 93 0.99 1.69 1.25
C CYS A 93 0.48 0.53 2.12
N GLY A 94 0.49 0.72 3.44
CA GLY A 94 0.01 -0.28 4.40
C GLY A 94 -1.48 -0.63 4.24
N ASN A 95 -2.30 0.29 3.72
CA ASN A 95 -3.70 0.02 3.42
C ASN A 95 -3.86 -0.97 2.25
N MET A 96 -3.24 -0.68 1.09
CA MET A 96 -3.30 -1.57 -0.07
C MET A 96 -2.67 -2.94 0.20
N LEU A 97 -1.64 -2.98 1.05
CA LEU A 97 -1.02 -4.22 1.53
C LEU A 97 -2.02 -5.21 2.15
N SER A 98 -3.11 -4.71 2.76
CA SER A 98 -4.16 -5.53 3.37
C SER A 98 -4.86 -6.48 2.37
N GLY A 99 -4.88 -6.13 1.08
CA GLY A 99 -5.47 -6.96 0.03
C GLY A 99 -4.50 -7.95 -0.63
N VAL A 100 -3.18 -7.80 -0.41
CA VAL A 100 -2.16 -8.55 -1.17
C VAL A 100 -2.21 -10.05 -0.86
N GLY A 101 -2.33 -10.42 0.42
CA GLY A 101 -2.37 -11.83 0.81
C GLY A 101 -3.57 -12.58 0.21
N ALA A 102 -4.76 -11.99 0.32
CA ALA A 102 -5.99 -12.54 -0.24
C ALA A 102 -5.91 -12.65 -1.78
N PHE A 103 -5.46 -11.59 -2.46
CA PHE A 103 -5.25 -11.62 -3.91
C PHE A 103 -4.27 -12.71 -4.33
N ALA A 104 -3.15 -12.88 -3.61
CA ALA A 104 -2.16 -13.90 -3.91
C ALA A 104 -2.73 -15.33 -3.81
N ILE A 105 -3.57 -15.59 -2.81
CA ILE A 105 -4.24 -16.88 -2.62
C ILE A 105 -5.23 -17.14 -3.76
N GLU A 106 -6.12 -16.18 -4.07
CA GLU A 106 -7.13 -16.34 -5.13
C GLU A 106 -6.52 -16.48 -6.54
N ASN A 107 -5.37 -15.87 -6.78
CA ASN A 107 -4.66 -15.97 -8.06
C ASN A 107 -3.64 -17.13 -8.10
N GLY A 108 -3.66 -18.02 -7.09
CA GLY A 108 -2.83 -19.23 -7.08
C GLY A 108 -1.32 -18.95 -7.00
N LEU A 109 -0.91 -17.79 -6.50
CA LEU A 109 0.50 -17.46 -6.29
C LEU A 109 1.08 -18.22 -5.10
N ILE A 110 0.23 -18.53 -4.11
CA ILE A 110 0.52 -19.33 -2.92
C ILE A 110 -0.64 -20.28 -2.66
N ALA A 111 -0.36 -21.48 -2.13
CA ALA A 111 -1.39 -22.43 -1.73
C ALA A 111 -2.06 -21.99 -0.41
N ALA A 112 -3.38 -22.11 -0.33
CA ALA A 112 -4.12 -21.86 0.91
C ALA A 112 -3.90 -22.98 1.93
N THR A 113 -3.93 -22.61 3.20
CA THR A 113 -4.06 -23.50 4.35
C THR A 113 -5.36 -23.19 5.10
N SER A 114 -5.66 -23.91 6.18
CA SER A 114 -6.90 -23.73 6.96
C SER A 114 -6.58 -23.73 8.46
N PRO A 115 -7.25 -22.89 9.29
CA PRO A 115 -8.28 -21.90 8.92
C PRO A 115 -7.71 -20.53 8.53
N VAL A 116 -6.40 -20.35 8.58
CA VAL A 116 -5.70 -19.09 8.29
C VAL A 116 -4.49 -19.40 7.43
N THR A 117 -4.27 -18.61 6.40
CA THR A 117 -3.07 -18.70 5.55
C THR A 117 -2.16 -17.53 5.85
N ARG A 118 -0.94 -17.85 6.29
CA ARG A 118 0.13 -16.87 6.39
C ARG A 118 0.77 -16.66 5.03
N VAL A 119 0.88 -15.39 4.62
CA VAL A 119 1.54 -14.99 3.38
C VAL A 119 2.69 -14.05 3.72
N ARG A 120 3.92 -14.42 3.35
CA ARG A 120 5.09 -13.55 3.45
C ARG A 120 5.20 -12.68 2.21
N ILE A 121 5.09 -11.39 2.43
CA ILE A 121 5.05 -10.37 1.39
C ILE A 121 6.33 -9.54 1.47
N ARG A 122 7.06 -9.44 0.37
CA ARG A 122 8.16 -8.48 0.22
C ARG A 122 7.65 -7.25 -0.53
N ASN A 123 7.67 -6.09 0.13
CA ASN A 123 7.38 -4.83 -0.52
C ASN A 123 8.60 -4.37 -1.35
N VAL A 124 8.44 -4.29 -2.66
CA VAL A 124 9.51 -3.94 -3.61
C VAL A 124 9.94 -2.48 -3.48
N ASN A 125 9.05 -1.57 -3.08
CA ASN A 125 9.35 -0.14 -2.93
C ASN A 125 10.43 0.12 -1.85
N THR A 126 10.40 -0.68 -0.79
CA THR A 126 11.18 -0.44 0.44
C THR A 126 12.07 -1.60 0.87
N GLY A 127 11.89 -2.80 0.29
CA GLY A 127 12.56 -4.02 0.77
C GLY A 127 12.02 -4.56 2.11
N THR A 128 10.92 -4.00 2.62
CA THR A 128 10.27 -4.45 3.86
C THR A 128 9.59 -5.80 3.63
N PHE A 129 9.72 -6.72 4.59
CA PHE A 129 9.00 -7.97 4.68
C PHE A 129 7.84 -7.84 5.67
N ILE A 130 6.67 -8.32 5.26
CA ILE A 130 5.45 -8.29 6.05
C ILE A 130 4.82 -9.68 6.02
N GLU A 131 4.38 -10.17 7.17
CA GLU A 131 3.51 -11.35 7.25
C GLU A 131 2.05 -10.90 7.28
N ALA A 132 1.23 -11.42 6.36
CA ALA A 132 -0.21 -11.25 6.35
C ALA A 132 -0.88 -12.57 6.75
N ASP A 133 -1.61 -12.58 7.86
CA ASP A 133 -2.43 -13.72 8.26
C ASP A 133 -3.87 -13.48 7.72
N VAL A 134 -4.22 -14.22 6.65
CA VAL A 134 -5.49 -14.12 5.92
C VAL A 134 -6.45 -15.21 6.38
N GLN A 135 -7.72 -14.86 6.63
CA GLN A 135 -8.74 -15.85 6.98
C GLN A 135 -9.04 -16.75 5.76
N THR A 136 -8.82 -18.05 5.92
CA THR A 136 -9.04 -19.05 4.86
C THR A 136 -9.72 -20.33 5.38
N PRO A 137 -10.93 -20.25 5.96
CA PRO A 137 -11.65 -21.44 6.40
C PRO A 137 -11.84 -22.41 5.23
N ASN A 138 -11.49 -23.68 5.44
CA ASN A 138 -11.51 -24.72 4.41
C ASN A 138 -10.63 -24.41 3.19
N GLY A 139 -9.61 -23.56 3.34
CA GLY A 139 -8.70 -23.16 2.26
C GLY A 139 -9.30 -22.15 1.27
N VAL A 140 -10.40 -21.49 1.62
CA VAL A 140 -11.06 -20.46 0.79
C VAL A 140 -10.96 -19.13 1.49
N VAL A 141 -10.52 -18.08 0.79
CA VAL A 141 -10.45 -16.72 1.34
C VAL A 141 -11.81 -16.27 1.83
N GLU A 142 -11.85 -15.77 3.07
CA GLU A 142 -13.04 -15.21 3.71
C GLU A 142 -12.88 -13.69 3.85
N TYR A 143 -13.89 -12.95 3.38
CA TYR A 143 -13.96 -11.50 3.50
C TYR A 143 -15.02 -11.05 4.52
N GLU A 144 -15.98 -11.91 4.85
CA GLU A 144 -17.00 -11.65 5.85
C GLU A 144 -16.46 -11.89 7.27
N GLY A 145 -16.91 -11.08 8.21
CA GLY A 145 -16.46 -11.18 9.60
C GLY A 145 -16.93 -10.01 10.44
N SER A 146 -16.52 -9.99 11.71
CA SER A 146 -16.96 -9.01 12.69
C SER A 146 -15.92 -7.92 13.00
N ALA A 147 -14.77 -7.93 12.34
CA ALA A 147 -13.75 -6.90 12.56
C ALA A 147 -14.22 -5.56 11.96
N ARG A 148 -13.91 -4.47 12.66
CA ARG A 148 -14.25 -3.10 12.28
C ARG A 148 -12.98 -2.25 12.24
N ILE A 149 -12.89 -1.36 11.26
CA ILE A 149 -11.89 -0.30 11.18
C ILE A 149 -12.59 1.03 10.90
N ASP A 150 -12.06 2.13 11.42
CA ASP A 150 -12.60 3.46 11.14
C ASP A 150 -12.43 3.83 9.66
N GLY A 151 -13.38 4.60 9.12
CA GLY A 151 -13.41 4.99 7.71
C GLY A 151 -14.04 3.96 6.76
N VAL A 152 -14.45 2.78 7.25
CA VAL A 152 -15.17 1.77 6.45
C VAL A 152 -16.49 1.38 7.14
N PRO A 153 -17.66 1.52 6.48
CA PRO A 153 -18.93 1.06 7.03
C PRO A 153 -18.98 -0.46 7.21
N GLY A 154 -19.77 -0.92 8.19
CA GLY A 154 -20.00 -2.35 8.42
C GLY A 154 -18.84 -3.06 9.12
N THR A 155 -18.65 -4.35 8.83
CA THR A 155 -17.60 -5.22 9.36
C THR A 155 -17.10 -6.18 8.27
N ALA A 156 -15.89 -6.72 8.45
CA ALA A 156 -15.27 -7.68 7.53
C ALA A 156 -14.38 -8.67 8.29
N ALA A 157 -13.81 -9.65 7.59
CA ALA A 157 -12.78 -10.53 8.12
C ALA A 157 -11.52 -9.72 8.52
N PRO A 158 -10.88 -10.03 9.65
CA PRO A 158 -9.62 -9.40 10.02
C PRO A 158 -8.46 -9.95 9.18
N VAL A 159 -7.56 -9.05 8.77
CA VAL A 159 -6.22 -9.40 8.28
C VAL A 159 -5.19 -8.81 9.23
N VAL A 160 -4.31 -9.64 9.76
CA VAL A 160 -3.22 -9.19 10.64
C VAL A 160 -1.98 -8.96 9.79
N LEU A 161 -1.42 -7.76 9.86
CA LEU A 161 -0.21 -7.38 9.13
C LEU A 161 0.95 -7.16 10.12
N THR A 162 1.95 -8.03 10.07
CA THR A 162 3.12 -7.99 10.95
C THR A 162 4.35 -7.53 10.17
N PHE A 163 4.87 -6.34 10.46
CA PHE A 163 6.06 -5.78 9.80
C PHE A 163 7.33 -6.35 10.43
N LEU A 164 8.14 -7.06 9.64
CA LEU A 164 9.25 -7.87 10.16
C LEU A 164 10.58 -7.10 10.26
N ASN A 165 10.80 -6.11 9.40
CA ASN A 165 12.04 -5.32 9.32
C ASN A 165 11.75 -3.84 9.02
N ALA A 166 10.82 -3.24 9.76
CA ALA A 166 10.41 -1.84 9.55
C ALA A 166 11.50 -0.80 9.88
N ALA A 167 12.56 -1.14 10.59
CA ALA A 167 13.58 -0.17 11.00
C ALA A 167 14.47 0.26 9.83
N GLY A 168 14.52 1.57 9.55
CA GLY A 168 15.45 2.16 8.59
C GLY A 168 15.21 1.72 7.14
N THR A 169 13.96 1.62 6.69
CA THR A 169 13.63 1.05 5.37
C THR A 169 14.18 1.86 4.20
N LYS A 170 14.43 3.16 4.39
CA LYS A 170 15.04 4.02 3.36
C LYS A 170 16.44 4.51 3.74
N THR A 171 16.72 4.62 5.03
CA THR A 171 17.92 5.28 5.57
C THR A 171 18.90 4.33 6.23
N GLY A 172 18.48 3.10 6.56
CA GLY A 172 19.26 2.11 7.30
C GLY A 172 19.34 2.36 8.81
N LYS A 173 18.71 3.42 9.33
CA LYS A 173 18.68 3.76 10.76
C LYS A 173 17.26 4.10 11.21
N VAL A 174 16.92 3.81 12.47
CA VAL A 174 15.65 4.28 13.05
C VAL A 174 15.62 5.80 13.14
N PHE A 175 16.73 6.41 13.57
CA PHE A 175 16.93 7.86 13.62
C PHE A 175 18.03 8.22 12.60
N PRO A 176 17.66 8.67 11.38
CA PRO A 176 18.63 8.92 10.32
C PRO A 176 19.66 9.99 10.65
N THR A 177 19.30 10.94 11.51
CA THR A 177 20.12 12.06 11.98
C THR A 177 21.03 11.71 13.16
N ASP A 178 20.96 10.46 13.65
CA ASP A 178 21.57 10.00 14.89
C ASP A 178 21.06 10.70 16.17
N ASN A 179 20.02 11.55 16.07
CA ASN A 179 19.36 12.20 17.19
C ASN A 179 17.90 11.75 17.32
N GLN A 180 17.37 11.66 18.54
CA GLN A 180 15.93 11.45 18.76
C GLN A 180 15.12 12.73 18.50
N ILE A 181 15.74 13.89 18.73
CA ILE A 181 15.15 15.21 18.52
C ILE A 181 16.18 16.06 17.77
N ASP A 182 15.76 16.62 16.64
CA ASP A 182 16.48 17.64 15.88
C ASP A 182 15.75 18.99 16.02
N TYR A 183 16.41 20.07 15.65
CA TYR A 183 15.82 21.41 15.59
C TYR A 183 16.00 22.00 14.20
N PHE A 184 14.89 22.39 13.57
CA PHE A 184 14.87 23.17 12.33
C PHE A 184 13.93 24.34 12.55
N ASP A 185 14.34 25.54 12.15
CA ASP A 185 13.58 26.79 12.37
C ASP A 185 13.14 26.99 13.84
N ASP A 186 14.02 26.60 14.79
CA ASP A 186 13.77 26.58 16.24
C ASP A 186 12.58 25.70 16.69
N VAL A 187 12.08 24.82 15.81
CA VAL A 187 11.03 23.84 16.10
C VAL A 187 11.65 22.47 16.40
N PRO A 188 11.33 21.84 17.55
CA PRO A 188 11.78 20.47 17.84
C PRO A 188 11.02 19.49 16.95
N VAL A 189 11.76 18.63 16.24
CA VAL A 189 11.19 17.58 15.40
C VAL A 189 11.85 16.24 15.68
N THR A 190 11.17 15.15 15.36
CA THR A 190 11.77 13.81 15.31
C THR A 190 11.81 13.32 13.87
N CYS A 191 13.02 13.13 13.34
CA CYS A 191 13.23 12.45 12.07
C CYS A 191 13.32 10.94 12.35
N ILE A 192 12.31 10.16 11.96
CA ILE A 192 12.26 8.72 12.20
C ILE A 192 11.95 7.96 10.91
N ASP A 193 12.65 6.83 10.72
CA ASP A 193 12.41 5.90 9.61
C ASP A 193 12.03 4.53 10.17
N MET A 194 10.72 4.36 10.35
CA MET A 194 10.07 3.12 10.80
C MET A 194 8.91 2.80 9.84
N ALA A 195 9.14 1.89 8.90
CA ALA A 195 8.32 1.56 7.72
C ALA A 195 8.20 2.67 6.67
N MET A 196 8.17 3.93 7.09
CA MET A 196 8.19 5.13 6.25
C MET A 196 9.07 6.19 6.93
N PRO A 197 9.94 6.90 6.19
CA PRO A 197 10.58 8.11 6.68
C PRO A 197 9.53 9.21 6.92
N VAL A 198 9.44 9.70 8.16
CA VAL A 198 8.55 10.80 8.55
C VAL A 198 9.28 11.81 9.42
N VAL A 199 8.81 13.06 9.37
CA VAL A 199 9.17 14.11 10.32
C VAL A 199 7.96 14.35 11.23
N ILE A 200 8.14 14.10 12.53
CA ILE A 200 7.10 14.32 13.53
C ILE A 200 7.29 15.73 14.08
N ILE A 201 6.25 16.56 13.94
CA ILE A 201 6.26 17.97 14.33
C ILE A 201 5.09 18.22 15.30
N PRO A 202 5.32 18.82 16.47
CA PRO A 202 4.22 19.23 17.35
C PRO A 202 3.38 20.34 16.69
N ALA A 203 2.06 20.16 16.62
CA ALA A 203 1.15 21.10 15.95
C ALA A 203 1.22 22.53 16.54
N GLU A 204 1.37 22.64 17.87
CA GLU A 204 1.41 23.93 18.58
C GLU A 204 2.57 24.83 18.13
N TYR A 205 3.70 24.25 17.72
CA TYR A 205 4.84 25.01 17.19
C TYR A 205 4.56 25.64 15.81
N LEU A 206 3.55 25.13 15.10
CA LEU A 206 3.07 25.69 13.84
C LEU A 206 1.81 26.53 14.01
N GLY A 207 1.45 26.88 15.27
CA GLY A 207 0.24 27.66 15.57
C GLY A 207 -1.07 26.90 15.30
N LYS A 208 -1.05 25.57 15.32
CA LYS A 208 -2.21 24.70 15.10
C LYS A 208 -2.52 23.89 16.36
N THR A 209 -3.78 23.50 16.51
CA THR A 209 -4.27 22.66 17.61
C THR A 209 -4.00 21.18 17.37
N GLY A 210 -3.95 20.75 16.10
CA GLY A 210 -3.84 19.34 15.71
C GLY A 210 -5.19 18.62 15.62
N TYR A 211 -6.30 19.34 15.80
CA TYR A 211 -7.67 18.81 15.73
C TYR A 211 -8.51 19.46 14.63
N GLU A 212 -7.89 20.28 13.78
CA GLU A 212 -8.53 20.90 12.61
C GLU A 212 -9.09 19.84 11.65
N LEU A 213 -10.13 20.21 10.91
CA LEU A 213 -10.59 19.39 9.78
C LEU A 213 -9.54 19.42 8.66
N PRO A 214 -9.45 18.38 7.81
CA PRO A 214 -8.49 18.37 6.71
C PRO A 214 -8.58 19.54 5.71
N ALA A 215 -9.69 20.29 5.70
CA ALA A 215 -9.89 21.44 4.83
C ALA A 215 -9.43 22.79 5.44
N GLU A 216 -9.03 22.82 6.71
CA GLU A 216 -8.68 24.02 7.52
C GLU A 216 -7.17 24.14 7.79
#